data_AF-K1YB49-F1
#
_entry.id   AF-K1YB49-F1
#
_cell.length_a   1.000
_cell.length_b   1.000
_cell.length_c   1.000
_cell.angle_alpha   90.00
_cell.angle_beta   90.00
_cell.angle_gamma   90.00
#
_symmetry.space_group_name_H-M   'P 1'
#
loop_
_entity.id
_entity.type
_entity.pdbx_description
1 polymer ?
#
loop_
_entity_poly.entity_id
_entity_poly.type
_entity_poly.pdbx_seq_one_letter_code
_entity_poly.pdbx_strand_id
1 'polypeptide(L)'
;MSHPMDATGNTPKVHRNGPEPKHDTLVIEDMNQFVQILVAWHSEKVKVLEHMMEVPDGIVMETNGIDATLTGDLLFGFKAGIELALMELGTLPFAYETEPPEAANDSTQAE
;
A
#
# COMPACT_ATOMS: atom_id res chain seq x y z
N MET A 1 5.55 -59.17 -11.99
CA MET A 1 4.39 -58.91 -11.11
C MET A 1 3.90 -57.52 -11.43
N SER A 2 2.86 -57.44 -12.24
CA SER A 2 2.14 -56.22 -12.57
C SER A 2 1.15 -55.91 -11.46
N HIS A 3 1.13 -54.67 -10.98
CA HIS A 3 -0.08 -54.06 -10.39
C HIS A 3 -0.30 -52.69 -11.04
N PRO A 4 -1.57 -52.32 -11.30
CA PRO A 4 -1.94 -51.38 -12.35
C PRO A 4 -1.89 -49.91 -11.93
N MET A 5 -1.76 -49.04 -12.94
CA MET A 5 -2.14 -47.63 -12.84
C MET A 5 -3.64 -47.52 -12.58
N ASP A 6 -4.03 -47.00 -11.41
CA ASP A 6 -5.38 -46.49 -11.19
C ASP A 6 -5.48 -45.05 -11.72
N ALA A 7 -6.15 -44.94 -12.86
CA ALA A 7 -6.65 -43.68 -13.39
C ALA A 7 -7.85 -43.22 -12.55
N THR A 8 -7.59 -42.43 -11.51
CA THR A 8 -8.62 -41.58 -10.90
C THR A 8 -7.97 -40.28 -10.46
N GLY A 9 -8.12 -39.25 -11.30
CA GLY A 9 -7.71 -37.89 -10.97
C GLY A 9 -8.57 -37.33 -9.84
N ASN A 10 -8.13 -37.54 -8.60
CA ASN A 10 -8.59 -36.79 -7.45
C ASN A 10 -7.38 -36.02 -6.90
N THR A 11 -7.16 -34.82 -7.45
CA THR A 11 -6.19 -33.89 -6.87
C THR A 11 -6.67 -33.50 -5.48
N PRO A 12 -5.85 -33.61 -4.41
CA PRO A 12 -6.19 -32.96 -3.16
C PRO A 12 -6.19 -31.45 -3.41
N LYS A 13 -7.38 -30.83 -3.43
CA LYS A 13 -7.54 -29.38 -3.34
C LYS A 13 -6.94 -28.94 -2.01
N VAL A 14 -5.72 -28.43 -2.05
CA VAL A 14 -5.14 -27.70 -0.92
C VAL A 14 -5.92 -26.39 -0.79
N HIS A 15 -7.06 -26.42 -0.09
CA HIS A 15 -7.66 -25.21 0.45
C HIS A 15 -6.69 -24.68 1.51
N ARG A 16 -5.83 -23.72 1.11
CA ARG A 16 -5.16 -22.86 2.08
C ARG A 16 -6.22 -21.92 2.66
N ASN A 17 -6.98 -22.41 3.63
CA ASN A 17 -7.79 -21.57 4.51
C ASN A 17 -6.84 -20.89 5.49
N GLY A 18 -6.03 -19.95 5.00
CA GLY A 18 -5.42 -18.96 5.87
C GLY A 18 -6.54 -18.04 6.39
N PRO A 19 -6.46 -17.54 7.63
CA PRO A 19 -7.38 -16.51 8.07
C PRO A 19 -7.21 -15.30 7.13
N GLU A 20 -8.25 -14.95 6.39
CA GLU A 20 -8.28 -13.67 5.65
C GLU A 20 -7.97 -12.55 6.65
N PRO A 21 -7.11 -11.58 6.30
CA PRO A 21 -6.87 -10.45 7.17
C PRO A 21 -8.22 -9.79 7.45
N LYS A 22 -8.62 -9.75 8.73
CA LYS A 22 -9.78 -8.98 9.15
C LYS A 22 -9.44 -7.51 8.90
N HIS A 23 -9.93 -6.97 7.81
CA HIS A 23 -9.85 -5.53 7.57
C HIS A 23 -10.78 -4.85 8.57
N ASP A 24 -10.22 -3.99 9.41
CA ASP A 24 -11.02 -3.16 10.30
C ASP A 24 -11.86 -2.20 9.42
N THR A 25 -13.17 -2.42 9.40
CA THR A 25 -14.09 -1.55 8.67
C THR A 25 -14.24 -0.23 9.42
N LEU A 26 -13.77 0.85 8.81
CA LEU A 26 -13.99 2.20 9.31
C LEU A 26 -15.35 2.72 8.80
N VAL A 27 -16.25 3.06 9.72
CA VAL A 27 -17.50 3.77 9.37
C VAL A 27 -17.19 5.25 9.18
N ILE A 28 -17.60 5.80 8.05
CA ILE A 28 -17.38 7.20 7.70
C ILE A 28 -18.74 7.86 7.55
N GLU A 29 -18.99 8.87 8.39
CA GLU A 29 -20.29 9.53 8.50
C GLU A 29 -20.32 10.88 7.76
N ASP A 30 -19.15 11.40 7.39
CA ASP A 30 -18.96 12.71 6.78
C ASP A 30 -18.05 12.63 5.55
N MET A 31 -18.40 13.41 4.52
CA MET A 31 -17.63 13.50 3.29
C MET A 31 -16.28 14.20 3.52
N ASN A 32 -16.20 15.20 4.40
CA ASN A 32 -14.93 15.87 4.68
C ASN A 32 -13.96 14.91 5.40
N GLN A 33 -14.48 14.15 6.36
CA GLN A 33 -13.75 13.06 6.98
C GLN A 33 -13.25 12.03 5.95
N PHE A 34 -14.09 11.61 5.00
CA PHE A 34 -13.68 10.71 3.92
C PHE A 34 -12.52 11.27 3.10
N VAL A 35 -12.63 12.52 2.66
CA VAL A 35 -11.59 13.18 1.85
C VAL A 35 -10.28 13.28 2.61
N GLN A 36 -10.31 13.65 3.90
CA GLN A 36 -9.11 13.73 4.73
C GLN A 36 -8.42 12.37 4.88
N ILE A 37 -9.19 11.31 5.12
CA ILE A 37 -8.66 9.94 5.22
C ILE A 37 -8.04 9.51 3.88
N LEU A 38 -8.72 9.78 2.78
CA LEU A 38 -8.24 9.42 1.44
C LEU A 38 -6.93 10.15 1.11
N VAL A 39 -6.84 11.44 1.42
CA VAL A 39 -5.63 12.24 1.21
C VAL A 39 -4.49 11.73 2.08
N ALA A 40 -4.75 11.43 3.35
CA ALA A 40 -3.74 10.91 4.27
C ALA A 40 -3.21 9.56 3.79
N TRP A 41 -4.10 8.64 3.42
CA TRP A 41 -3.74 7.34 2.86
C TRP A 41 -2.92 7.48 1.57
N HIS A 42 -3.36 8.33 0.64
CA HIS A 42 -2.64 8.59 -0.61
C HIS A 42 -1.24 9.16 -0.35
N SER A 43 -1.14 10.15 0.52
CA SER A 43 0.14 10.78 0.90
C SER A 43 1.10 9.76 1.53
N GLU A 44 0.59 8.83 2.34
CA GLU A 44 1.38 7.73 2.89
C GLU A 44 1.88 6.80 1.78
N LYS A 45 1.03 6.43 0.81
CA LYS A 45 1.46 5.57 -0.32
C LYS A 45 2.52 6.24 -1.19
N VAL A 46 2.37 7.53 -1.48
CA VAL A 46 3.38 8.29 -2.22
C VAL A 46 4.70 8.32 -1.46
N LYS A 47 4.69 8.64 -0.15
CA LYS A 47 5.91 8.65 0.69
C LYS A 47 6.62 7.30 0.71
N VAL A 48 5.87 6.20 0.74
CA VAL A 48 6.48 4.85 0.67
C VAL A 48 7.20 4.67 -0.66
N LEU A 49 6.57 5.04 -1.78
CA LEU A 49 7.20 4.95 -3.10
C LEU A 49 8.44 5.84 -3.22
N GLU A 50 8.37 7.08 -2.74
CA GLU A 50 9.51 7.98 -2.67
C GLU A 50 10.65 7.38 -1.85
N HIS A 51 10.35 6.82 -0.68
CA HIS A 51 11.36 6.15 0.15
C HIS A 51 11.97 4.94 -0.56
N MET A 52 11.17 4.18 -1.33
CA MET A 52 11.69 3.05 -2.11
C MET A 52 12.66 3.49 -3.23
N MET A 53 12.63 4.75 -3.68
CA MET A 53 13.64 5.26 -4.62
C MET A 53 15.03 5.42 -3.99
N GLU A 54 15.09 5.59 -2.67
CA GLU A 54 16.33 5.77 -1.91
C GLU A 54 17.03 4.45 -1.56
N VAL A 55 16.43 3.31 -1.88
CA VAL A 55 17.02 2.02 -1.52
C VAL A 55 18.40 1.83 -2.18
N PRO A 56 19.39 1.36 -1.41
CA PRO A 56 20.74 1.14 -1.90
C PRO A 56 20.82 -0.13 -2.74
N ASP A 57 21.91 -0.24 -3.50
CA ASP A 57 22.27 -1.46 -4.22
C ASP A 57 22.54 -2.63 -3.24
N GLY A 58 22.12 -3.83 -3.64
CA GLY A 58 22.36 -5.05 -2.88
C GLY A 58 21.29 -5.38 -1.83
N ILE A 59 20.21 -4.59 -1.74
CA ILE A 59 19.11 -4.90 -0.81
C ILE A 59 18.33 -6.13 -1.31
N VAL A 60 17.92 -7.00 -0.38
CA VAL A 60 17.07 -8.16 -0.68
C VAL A 60 15.61 -7.77 -0.44
N MET A 61 14.77 -7.94 -1.44
CA MET A 61 13.32 -7.79 -1.34
C MET A 61 12.64 -9.12 -1.59
N GLU A 62 11.70 -9.47 -0.71
CA GLU A 62 10.79 -10.58 -0.93
C GLU A 62 9.57 -10.09 -1.71
N THR A 63 9.23 -10.75 -2.82
CA THR A 63 7.98 -10.50 -3.56
C THR A 63 7.36 -11.82 -3.96
N ASN A 64 6.12 -12.07 -3.53
CA ASN A 64 5.38 -13.31 -3.80
C ASN A 64 6.13 -14.58 -3.36
N GLY A 65 6.87 -14.52 -2.23
CA GLY A 65 7.68 -15.63 -1.72
C GLY A 65 8.96 -15.89 -2.51
N ILE A 66 9.38 -14.94 -3.34
CA ILE A 66 10.64 -14.97 -4.08
C ILE A 66 11.53 -13.85 -3.57
N ASP A 67 12.71 -14.21 -3.08
CA ASP A 67 13.74 -13.25 -2.70
C ASP A 67 14.50 -12.79 -3.94
N ALA A 68 14.55 -11.48 -4.15
CA ALA A 68 15.30 -10.83 -5.22
C ALA A 68 16.29 -9.83 -4.62
N THR A 69 17.58 -10.00 -4.94
CA THR A 69 18.59 -8.99 -4.61
C THR A 69 18.56 -7.90 -5.69
N LEU A 70 18.22 -6.67 -5.30
CA LEU A 70 18.13 -5.54 -6.22
C LEU A 70 19.52 -4.98 -6.49
N THR A 71 20.06 -5.31 -7.66
CA THR A 71 21.36 -4.80 -8.14
C THR A 71 21.33 -4.49 -9.63
N GLY A 72 22.18 -3.56 -10.07
CA GLY A 72 22.39 -3.28 -11.50
C GLY A 72 21.08 -3.00 -12.26
N ASP A 73 20.87 -3.70 -13.38
CA ASP A 73 19.70 -3.50 -14.25
C ASP A 73 18.37 -3.78 -13.55
N LEU A 74 18.35 -4.69 -12.58
CA LEU A 74 17.14 -5.00 -11.81
C LEU A 74 16.77 -3.85 -10.87
N LEU A 75 17.76 -3.25 -10.21
CA LEU A 75 17.55 -2.04 -9.38
C LEU A 75 17.11 -0.86 -10.25
N PHE A 76 17.71 -0.70 -11.43
CA PHE A 76 17.30 0.33 -12.40
C PHE A 76 15.84 0.14 -12.82
N GLY A 77 15.45 -1.08 -13.24
CA GLY A 77 14.08 -1.39 -13.63
C GLY A 77 13.07 -1.20 -12.49
N PHE A 78 13.44 -1.58 -11.28
CA PHE A 78 12.64 -1.33 -10.07
C PHE A 78 12.38 0.16 -9.86
N LYS A 79 13.43 0.99 -9.90
CA LYS A 79 13.33 2.45 -9.73
C LYS A 79 12.54 3.09 -10.87
N ALA A 80 12.76 2.67 -12.12
CA ALA A 80 12.01 3.16 -13.27
C ALA A 80 10.50 2.85 -13.16
N GLY A 81 10.13 1.66 -12.64
CA GLY A 81 8.74 1.31 -12.38
C GLY A 81 8.10 2.18 -11.30
N ILE A 82 8.82 2.48 -10.22
CA ILE A 82 8.36 3.40 -9.17
C ILE A 82 8.20 4.82 -9.72
N GLU A 83 9.16 5.29 -10.52
CA GLU A 83 9.11 6.62 -11.13
C GLU A 83 7.87 6.77 -12.03
N LEU A 84 7.57 5.77 -12.85
CA LEU A 84 6.34 5.75 -13.65
C LEU A 84 5.08 5.80 -12.78
N ALA A 85 5.05 5.05 -11.68
CA ALA A 85 3.93 5.08 -10.75
C ALA A 85 3.76 6.47 -10.09
N LEU A 86 4.86 7.14 -9.74
CA LEU A 86 4.86 8.48 -9.18
C LEU A 86 4.46 9.55 -10.20
N MET A 87 4.78 9.38 -11.49
CA MET A 87 4.30 10.29 -12.54
C MET A 87 2.79 10.28 -12.66
N GLU A 88 2.17 9.10 -12.58
CA GLU A 88 0.72 8.94 -12.73
C GLU A 88 -0.05 9.21 -11.43
N LEU A 89 0.54 8.87 -10.28
CA LEU A 89 -0.18 8.83 -9.00
C LEU A 89 0.44 9.72 -7.91
N GLY A 90 1.58 10.37 -8.14
CA GLY A 90 2.29 11.13 -7.13
C GLY A 90 1.55 12.39 -6.67
N THR A 91 0.67 12.94 -7.52
CA THR A 91 -0.15 14.11 -7.19
C THR A 91 -1.62 13.76 -7.27
N LEU A 92 -2.41 14.20 -6.29
CA LEU A 92 -3.85 14.05 -6.33
C LEU A 92 -4.47 14.91 -7.44
N PRO A 93 -5.44 14.40 -8.21
CA PRO A 93 -6.06 15.15 -9.31
C PRO A 93 -7.11 16.19 -8.85
N PHE A 94 -7.19 16.46 -7.54
CA PHE A 94 -8.13 17.41 -6.94
C PHE A 94 -7.48 18.15 -5.78
N ALA A 95 -7.87 19.42 -5.60
CA ALA A 95 -7.53 20.22 -4.43
C ALA A 95 -8.63 20.05 -3.36
N TYR A 96 -8.24 20.03 -2.09
CA TYR A 96 -9.17 20.07 -0.97
C TYR A 96 -8.80 21.26 -0.07
N GLU A 97 -9.79 22.06 0.29
CA GLU A 97 -9.61 23.16 1.22
C GLU A 97 -9.71 22.61 2.65
N THR A 98 -8.66 22.78 3.43
CA THR A 98 -8.73 22.62 4.88
C THR A 98 -9.10 23.98 5.44
N GLU A 99 -10.32 24.12 5.97
CA GLU A 99 -10.63 25.30 6.78
C GLU A 99 -9.62 25.34 7.93
N PRO A 100 -8.86 26.45 8.09
CA PRO A 100 -7.92 26.57 9.18
C PRO A 100 -8.69 26.49 10.51
N PRO A 101 -8.13 25.83 11.54
CA PRO A 101 -8.79 25.72 12.83
C PRO A 101 -9.09 27.13 13.36
N GLU A 102 -10.38 27.41 13.59
CA GLU A 102 -10.82 28.62 14.26
C GLU A 102 -10.04 28.78 15.56
N ALA A 103 -9.22 29.83 15.63
CA ALA A 103 -8.48 30.16 16.84
C ALA A 103 -9.50 30.31 17.98
N ALA A 104 -9.41 29.43 18.98
CA ALA A 104 -10.19 29.52 20.20
C ALA A 104 -9.94 30.92 20.81
N ASN A 105 -10.92 31.81 20.69
CA ASN A 105 -10.91 33.10 21.35
C ASN A 105 -11.03 32.85 22.86
N ASP A 106 -9.88 32.69 23.52
CA ASP A 106 -9.71 32.77 24.96
C ASP A 106 -10.18 34.15 25.44
N SER A 107 -11.48 34.23 25.76
CA SER A 107 -12.08 35.38 26.43
C SER A 107 -11.97 35.15 27.93
N THR A 108 -10.74 35.08 28.46
CA THR A 108 -10.51 35.30 29.89
C THR A 108 -10.55 36.81 30.12
N GLN A 109 -11.75 37.36 30.28
CA GLN A 109 -11.93 38.69 30.82
C GLN A 109 -12.15 38.55 32.34
N ALA A 110 -11.23 39.14 33.08
CA ALA A 110 -11.25 39.26 34.52
C ALA A 110 -12.49 40.02 35.01
N GLU A 111 -13.10 39.49 36.08
CA GLU A 111 -13.72 40.27 37.16
C GLU A 111 -13.54 39.53 38.49
#